data_AF-A0A953JFV6-F1
#
_entry.id   AF-A0A953JFV6-F1
#
_cell.length_a   1.000
_cell.length_b   1.000
_cell.length_c   1.000
_cell.angle_alpha   90.00
_cell.angle_beta   90.00
_cell.angle_gamma   90.00
#
_symmetry.space_group_name_H-M   'P 1'
#
loop_
_entity.id
_entity.type
_entity.pdbx_description
1 polymer ?
#
loop_
_entity_poly.entity_id
_entity_poly.type
_entity_poly.pdbx_seq_one_letter_code
_entity_poly.pdbx_strand_id
1 'polypeptide(L)'
;MAKRDPHLVATRIVEDAGGELVGRTRLQKIAYLLQLAGFGDEFHFEYKHYGPFSEDLARGMEIATAFGQVQEEEQQAGWGGWYSIYRLPNTRPPSDPCRAEFVRLAKEIGAVELELAATAAFLYAVEGIGRTKEGNPWAETRARKPEKARDGRLEKAAAQYARLRQFPTPTPLPALPQP
;
A
#
# COMPACT_ATOMS: atom_id res chain seq x y z
N MET A 1 19.34 16.85 2.38
CA MET A 1 17.96 16.97 1.87
C MET A 1 17.06 17.28 3.04
N ALA A 2 16.24 18.34 2.98
CA ALA A 2 15.23 18.55 4.00
C ALA A 2 14.31 17.32 4.01
N LYS A 3 14.19 16.62 5.15
CA LYS A 3 13.21 15.56 5.31
C LYS A 3 11.84 16.19 5.02
N ARG A 4 11.15 15.72 3.99
CA ARG A 4 9.77 16.15 3.74
C ARG A 4 8.94 15.78 4.96
N ASP A 5 8.05 16.67 5.37
CA ASP A 5 7.21 16.43 6.53
C ASP A 5 6.28 15.22 6.27
N PRO A 6 6.32 14.16 7.11
CA PRO A 6 5.60 12.91 6.87
C PRO A 6 4.09 13.09 6.63
N HIS A 7 3.48 14.09 7.26
CA HIS A 7 2.05 14.40 7.11
C HIS A 7 1.69 14.97 5.73
N LEU A 8 2.59 15.74 5.10
CA LEU A 8 2.40 16.23 3.73
C LEU A 8 2.50 15.08 2.72
N VAL A 9 3.44 14.16 2.93
CA VAL A 9 3.59 12.96 2.09
C VAL A 9 2.38 12.04 2.23
N ALA A 10 1.88 11.85 3.46
CA ALA A 10 0.66 11.09 3.73
C ALA A 10 -0.57 11.70 3.03
N THR A 11 -0.75 13.02 3.15
CA THR A 11 -1.82 13.78 2.46
C THR A 11 -1.74 13.58 0.94
N ARG A 12 -0.53 13.64 0.38
CA ARG A 12 -0.31 13.47 -1.07
C ARG A 12 -0.68 12.07 -1.58
N ILE A 13 -0.67 11.04 -0.73
CA ILE A 13 -1.16 9.70 -1.14
C ILE A 13 -2.68 9.72 -1.33
N VAL A 14 -3.41 10.46 -0.49
CA VAL A 14 -4.87 10.63 -0.63
C VAL A 14 -5.20 11.51 -1.84
N GLU A 15 -4.39 12.54 -2.11
CA GLU A 15 -4.48 13.37 -3.32
C GLU A 15 -4.35 12.52 -4.59
N ASP A 16 -3.27 11.74 -4.67
CA ASP A 16 -2.99 10.81 -5.78
C ASP A 16 -4.07 9.73 -5.95
N ALA A 17 -4.80 9.40 -4.88
CA ALA A 17 -5.94 8.48 -4.91
C ALA A 17 -7.23 9.13 -5.45
N GLY A 18 -7.18 10.37 -5.93
CA GLY A 18 -8.32 11.14 -6.39
C GLY A 18 -9.05 11.90 -5.28
N GLY A 19 -8.36 12.16 -4.16
CA GLY A 19 -8.90 12.90 -3.02
C GLY A 19 -9.69 12.06 -2.02
N GLU A 20 -9.83 10.75 -2.24
CA GLU A 20 -10.45 9.83 -1.29
C GLU A 20 -9.69 8.50 -1.23
N LEU A 21 -9.46 7.98 -0.02
CA LEU A 21 -8.90 6.64 0.18
C LEU A 21 -9.58 5.91 1.34
N VAL A 22 -10.17 4.75 1.01
CA VAL A 22 -10.89 3.91 1.98
C VAL A 22 -9.95 2.85 2.56
N GLY A 23 -9.76 2.89 3.88
CA GLY A 23 -9.10 1.89 4.71
C GLY A 23 -7.64 2.22 5.06
N ARG A 24 -7.32 2.18 6.35
CA ARG A 24 -5.94 2.36 6.88
C ARG A 24 -4.97 1.33 6.32
N THR A 25 -5.40 0.06 6.19
CA THR A 25 -4.58 -0.99 5.58
C THR A 25 -4.23 -0.65 4.14
N ARG A 26 -5.20 -0.21 3.34
CA ARG A 26 -4.97 0.16 1.93
C ARG A 26 -3.94 1.29 1.81
N LEU A 27 -4.06 2.33 2.65
CA LEU A 27 -3.07 3.41 2.73
C LEU A 27 -1.65 2.86 2.93
N GLN A 28 -1.48 1.97 3.92
CA GLN A 28 -0.18 1.38 4.23
C GLN A 28 0.39 0.55 3.07
N LYS A 29 -0.45 -0.23 2.36
CA LYS A 29 0.02 -1.05 1.24
C LYS A 29 0.36 -0.24 0.00
N ILE A 30 -0.46 0.76 -0.33
CA ILE A 30 -0.16 1.67 -1.44
C ILE A 30 1.14 2.43 -1.18
N ALA A 31 1.32 2.97 0.03
CA ALA A 31 2.53 3.69 0.41
C ALA A 31 3.78 2.81 0.28
N TYR A 32 3.70 1.56 0.73
CA TYR A 32 4.81 0.62 0.58
C TYR A 32 5.14 0.33 -0.89
N LEU A 33 4.12 0.08 -1.72
CA LEU A 33 4.30 -0.18 -3.15
C LEU A 33 4.82 1.04 -3.91
N LEU A 34 4.43 2.26 -3.51
CA LEU A 34 4.99 3.51 -4.03
C LEU A 34 6.50 3.59 -3.77
N GLN A 35 6.94 3.22 -2.57
CA GLN A 35 8.35 3.22 -2.20
C GLN A 35 9.14 2.16 -2.98
N LEU A 36 8.59 0.95 -3.14
CA LEU A 36 9.20 -0.06 -4.00
C LEU A 36 9.27 0.37 -5.47
N ALA A 37 8.28 1.13 -5.94
CA ALA A 37 8.23 1.68 -7.29
C ALA A 37 9.16 2.89 -7.51
N GLY A 38 9.86 3.35 -6.46
CA GLY A 38 10.77 4.50 -6.54
C GLY A 38 10.08 5.87 -6.57
N PHE A 39 8.80 5.95 -6.18
CA PHE A 39 8.06 7.22 -6.09
C PHE A 39 8.27 7.97 -4.77
N GLY A 40 9.02 7.40 -3.83
CA GLY A 40 9.32 7.98 -2.53
C GLY A 40 10.16 7.04 -1.68
N ASP A 41 10.71 7.58 -0.60
CA ASP A 41 11.52 6.87 0.39
C ASP A 41 11.28 7.41 1.82
N GLU A 42 10.19 8.17 2.00
CA GLU A 42 9.97 8.96 3.20
C GLU A 42 9.53 8.14 4.42
N PHE A 43 9.13 6.87 4.24
CA PHE A 43 8.59 6.02 5.28
C PHE A 43 9.47 4.79 5.53
N HIS A 44 9.69 4.46 6.81
CA HIS A 44 10.27 3.18 7.18
C HIS A 44 9.17 2.12 7.31
N PHE A 45 9.37 0.96 6.70
CA PHE A 45 8.41 -0.14 6.72
C PHE A 45 8.99 -1.37 7.40
N GLU A 46 8.19 -1.95 8.29
CA GLU A 46 8.49 -3.21 8.98
C GLU A 46 7.39 -4.23 8.76
N TYR A 47 7.73 -5.51 8.91
CA TYR A 47 6.73 -6.56 8.90
C TYR A 47 5.90 -6.51 10.19
N LYS A 48 4.57 -6.40 10.06
CA LYS A 48 3.59 -6.63 11.13
C LYS A 48 2.60 -7.71 10.69
N HIS A 49 1.69 -8.16 11.56
CA HIS A 49 0.70 -9.22 11.25
C HIS A 49 -0.14 -8.95 9.99
N TYR A 50 -0.34 -7.69 9.63
CA TYR A 50 -1.07 -7.25 8.45
C TYR A 50 -0.14 -6.89 7.27
N GLY A 51 1.12 -7.35 7.25
CA GLY A 51 2.10 -7.10 6.17
C GLY A 51 2.96 -5.86 6.44
N PRO A 52 3.57 -5.23 5.42
CA PRO A 52 4.42 -4.05 5.60
C PRO A 52 3.64 -2.88 6.23
N PHE A 53 4.21 -2.29 7.26
CA PHE A 53 3.60 -1.18 8.00
C PHE A 53 4.63 -0.11 8.32
N SER A 54 4.22 1.14 8.23
CA SER A 54 4.97 2.29 8.69
C SER A 54 4.22 3.02 9.80
N GLU A 55 4.83 3.08 10.98
CA GLU A 55 4.38 3.94 12.09
C GLU A 55 4.47 5.43 11.71
N ASP A 56 5.49 5.80 10.94
CA ASP A 56 5.68 7.18 10.48
C ASP A 56 4.54 7.62 9.54
N LEU A 57 4.05 6.72 8.68
CA LEU A 57 2.88 6.99 7.84
C LEU A 57 1.60 7.11 8.66
N ALA A 58 1.42 6.23 9.65
CA ALA A 58 0.26 6.29 10.53
C ALA A 58 0.23 7.63 11.30
N ARG A 59 1.34 8.00 11.93
CA ARG A 59 1.51 9.29 12.62
C ARG A 59 1.39 10.47 11.65
N GLY A 60 1.93 10.34 10.44
CA GLY A 60 1.79 11.37 9.40
C GLY A 60 0.33 11.62 9.05
N MET A 61 -0.48 10.57 8.94
CA MET A 61 -1.92 10.70 8.70
C MET A 61 -2.66 11.28 9.90
N GLU A 62 -2.33 10.88 11.13
CA GLU A 62 -2.89 11.47 12.35
C GLU A 62 -2.64 12.98 12.43
N ILE A 63 -1.41 13.42 12.12
CA ILE A 63 -1.04 14.83 12.06
C ILE A 63 -1.79 15.55 10.93
N ALA A 64 -1.89 14.94 9.75
CA ALA A 64 -2.62 15.52 8.62
C ALA A 64 -4.11 15.73 8.94
N THR A 65 -4.72 14.79 9.65
CA THR A 65 -6.08 14.91 10.16
C THR A 65 -6.20 16.00 11.21
N ALA A 66 -5.28 16.06 12.17
CA ALA A 66 -5.27 17.08 13.22
C ALA A 66 -5.14 18.51 12.67
N PHE A 67 -4.40 18.70 11.57
CA PHE A 67 -4.30 19.98 10.88
C PHE A 67 -5.42 20.24 9.85
N GLY A 68 -6.38 19.33 9.70
CA GLY A 68 -7.49 19.47 8.76
C GLY A 68 -7.07 19.40 7.29
N GLN A 69 -5.89 18.87 6.99
CA GLN A 69 -5.43 18.62 5.61
C GLN A 69 -6.14 17.41 5.00
N VAL A 70 -6.45 16.43 5.84
CA VAL A 70 -7.26 15.25 5.54
C VAL A 70 -8.41 15.20 6.54
N GLN A 71 -9.59 14.77 6.10
CA GLN A 71 -10.71 14.42 6.96
C GLN A 71 -10.76 12.91 7.07
N GLU A 72 -10.80 12.39 8.29
CA GLU A 72 -11.02 10.97 8.55
C GLU A 72 -12.43 10.76 9.11
N GLU A 73 -13.18 9.87 8.47
CA GLU A 73 -14.48 9.40 8.95
C GLU A 73 -14.39 7.89 9.20
N GLU A 74 -14.68 7.45 10.43
CA GLU A 74 -14.82 6.02 10.73
C GLU A 74 -16.25 5.57 10.47
N GLN A 75 -16.42 4.53 9.66
CA GLN A 75 -17.71 3.95 9.35
C GLN A 75 -17.75 2.48 9.78
N GLN A 76 -18.93 2.04 10.23
CA GLN A 76 -19.17 0.63 10.51
C GLN A 76 -19.54 -0.10 9.22
N ALA A 77 -18.80 -1.15 8.90
CA ALA A 77 -19.11 -2.06 7.81
C ALA A 77 -20.29 -2.97 8.18
N GLY A 78 -21.03 -3.45 7.18
CA GLY A 78 -22.18 -4.33 7.40
C GLY A 78 -21.88 -5.67 8.11
N TRP A 79 -20.60 -6.05 8.21
CA TRP A 79 -20.13 -7.22 8.96
C TRP A 79 -19.73 -6.89 10.42
N GLY A 80 -19.94 -5.65 10.87
CA GLY A 80 -19.76 -5.22 12.25
C GLY A 80 -18.42 -4.55 12.59
N GLY A 81 -17.41 -4.66 11.73
CA GLY A 81 -16.13 -3.98 11.93
C GLY A 81 -16.12 -2.53 11.45
N TRP A 82 -15.06 -1.80 11.78
CA TRP A 82 -14.90 -0.39 11.42
C TRP A 82 -13.86 -0.19 10.33
N TYR A 83 -14.05 0.83 9.51
CA TYR A 83 -13.08 1.25 8.51
C TYR A 83 -13.03 2.77 8.41
N SER A 84 -11.83 3.30 8.20
CA SER A 84 -11.62 4.73 7.96
C SER A 84 -11.81 5.09 6.50
N ILE A 85 -12.39 6.24 6.25
CA ILE A 85 -12.39 6.91 4.95
C ILE A 85 -11.62 8.21 5.09
N TYR A 86 -10.53 8.34 4.36
CA TYR A 86 -9.76 9.57 4.27
C TYR A 86 -10.22 10.40 3.07
N ARG A 87 -10.50 11.69 3.28
CA ARG A 87 -10.91 12.64 2.22
C ARG A 87 -10.13 13.93 2.29
N LEU A 88 -9.83 14.52 1.14
CA LEU A 88 -9.33 15.88 1.10
C LEU A 88 -10.49 16.89 1.16
N PRO A 89 -10.41 17.95 1.99
CA PRO A 89 -11.41 19.01 1.99
C PRO A 89 -11.54 19.72 0.64
N ASN A 90 -10.43 19.81 -0.11
CA ASN A 90 -10.37 20.38 -1.45
C ASN A 90 -9.52 19.47 -2.33
N THR A 91 -10.09 18.95 -3.41
CA THR A 91 -9.33 18.19 -4.40
C THR A 91 -8.54 19.14 -5.28
N ARG A 92 -7.32 18.71 -5.65
CA ARG A 92 -6.44 19.42 -6.57
C ARG A 92 -5.92 18.41 -7.60
N PRO A 93 -5.57 18.87 -8.82
CA PRO A 93 -4.88 18.02 -9.76
C PRO A 93 -3.57 17.51 -9.16
N PRO A 94 -3.24 16.22 -9.33
CA PRO A 94 -2.03 15.65 -8.77
C PRO A 94 -0.80 16.33 -9.37
N SER A 95 0.17 16.65 -8.51
CA SER A 95 1.45 17.25 -8.90
C SER A 95 2.36 16.30 -9.70
N ASP A 96 2.14 14.99 -9.57
CA ASP A 96 2.83 13.95 -10.34
C ASP A 96 1.78 12.99 -10.92
N PRO A 97 1.38 13.20 -12.19
CA PRO A 97 0.36 12.37 -12.84
C PRO A 97 0.73 10.89 -12.95
N CYS A 98 2.04 10.56 -13.04
CA CYS A 98 2.49 9.19 -13.16
C CYS A 98 2.35 8.45 -11.83
N ARG A 99 2.78 9.08 -10.73
CA ARG A 99 2.58 8.57 -9.36
C ARG A 99 1.09 8.42 -9.05
N ALA A 100 0.28 9.42 -9.40
CA ALA A 100 -1.16 9.39 -9.17
C ALA A 100 -1.85 8.25 -9.92
N GLU A 101 -1.48 8.02 -11.18
CA GLU A 101 -2.02 6.89 -11.95
C GLU A 101 -1.62 5.53 -11.34
N PHE A 102 -0.38 5.40 -10.84
CA PHE A 102 0.03 4.19 -10.10
C PHE A 102 -0.82 3.98 -8.84
N VAL A 103 -1.05 5.04 -8.04
CA VAL A 103 -1.91 4.97 -6.84
C VAL A 103 -3.34 4.58 -7.21
N ARG A 104 -3.88 5.16 -8.29
CA ARG A 104 -5.21 4.84 -8.80
C ARG A 104 -5.31 3.35 -9.16
N LEU A 105 -4.35 2.82 -9.92
CA LEU A 105 -4.30 1.39 -10.26
C LEU A 105 -4.19 0.50 -9.02
N ALA A 106 -3.37 0.88 -8.04
CA ALA A 106 -3.23 0.12 -6.79
C ALA A 106 -4.49 0.18 -5.91
N LYS A 107 -5.21 1.31 -5.91
CA LYS A 107 -6.49 1.51 -5.17
C LYS A 107 -7.60 0.60 -5.68
N GLU A 108 -7.64 0.32 -6.98
CA GLU A 108 -8.62 -0.61 -7.60
C GLU A 108 -8.41 -2.07 -7.20
N ILE A 109 -7.24 -2.43 -6.67
CA ILE A 109 -7.01 -3.77 -6.14
C ILE A 109 -7.84 -3.96 -4.86
N GLY A 110 -8.52 -5.10 -4.77
CA GLY A 110 -9.25 -5.50 -3.56
C GLY A 110 -8.36 -5.44 -2.33
N ALA A 111 -8.89 -4.96 -1.20
CA ALA A 111 -8.07 -4.64 -0.03
C ALA A 111 -7.27 -5.85 0.51
N VAL A 112 -7.86 -7.06 0.45
CA VAL A 112 -7.19 -8.29 0.86
C VAL A 112 -6.10 -8.67 -0.14
N GLU A 113 -6.39 -8.63 -1.43
CA GLU A 113 -5.44 -8.94 -2.49
C GLU A 113 -4.26 -7.97 -2.49
N LEU A 114 -4.51 -6.67 -2.25
CA LEU A 114 -3.48 -5.65 -2.12
C LEU A 114 -2.58 -5.92 -0.90
N GLU A 115 -3.17 -6.34 0.22
CA GLU A 115 -2.40 -6.75 1.41
C GLU A 115 -1.51 -7.95 1.12
N LEU A 116 -2.04 -8.99 0.47
CA LEU A 116 -1.26 -10.18 0.11
C LEU A 116 -0.13 -9.81 -0.86
N ALA A 117 -0.41 -9.01 -1.89
CA ALA A 117 0.56 -8.55 -2.88
C ALA A 117 1.71 -7.74 -2.24
N ALA A 118 1.39 -6.74 -1.43
CA ALA A 118 2.38 -5.94 -0.72
C ALA A 118 3.19 -6.77 0.28
N THR A 119 2.56 -7.78 0.90
CA THR A 119 3.26 -8.72 1.79
C THR A 119 4.28 -9.55 1.03
N ALA A 120 3.90 -10.20 -0.08
CA ALA A 120 4.82 -10.98 -0.89
C ALA A 120 5.98 -10.12 -1.43
N ALA A 121 5.67 -8.91 -1.89
CA ALA A 121 6.69 -7.96 -2.33
C ALA A 121 7.68 -7.59 -1.21
N PHE A 122 7.20 -7.40 0.03
CA PHE A 122 8.06 -7.16 1.19
C PHE A 122 8.97 -8.34 1.52
N LEU A 123 8.40 -9.54 1.56
CA LEU A 123 9.16 -10.77 1.84
C LEU A 123 10.27 -10.99 0.82
N TYR A 124 10.02 -10.67 -0.45
CA TYR A 124 11.01 -10.76 -1.51
C TYR A 124 12.06 -9.65 -1.43
N ALA A 125 11.62 -8.39 -1.37
CA ALA A 125 12.49 -7.22 -1.50
C ALA A 125 13.34 -6.97 -0.25
N VAL A 126 12.76 -7.16 0.93
CA VAL A 126 13.35 -6.81 2.23
C VAL A 126 13.86 -8.05 2.97
N GLU A 127 13.04 -9.10 3.11
CA GLU A 127 13.47 -10.31 3.81
C GLU A 127 14.31 -11.26 2.93
N GLY A 128 14.30 -11.06 1.61
CA GLY A 128 15.11 -11.78 0.64
C GLY A 128 14.57 -13.15 0.21
N ILE A 129 13.33 -13.51 0.56
CA ILE A 129 12.74 -14.83 0.27
C ILE A 129 12.49 -14.98 -1.23
N GLY A 130 13.12 -15.97 -1.86
CA GLY A 130 13.10 -16.18 -3.31
C GLY A 130 14.05 -15.25 -4.08
N ARG A 131 14.83 -14.42 -3.38
CA ARG A 131 15.83 -13.50 -3.96
C ARG A 131 17.25 -13.84 -3.52
N THR A 132 17.48 -13.85 -2.22
CA THR A 132 18.78 -14.16 -1.59
C THR A 132 18.69 -15.33 -0.61
N LYS A 133 17.48 -15.68 -0.17
CA LYS A 133 17.14 -16.85 0.63
C LYS A 133 16.29 -17.79 -0.20
N GLU A 134 16.46 -19.08 -0.01
CA GLU A 134 15.59 -20.09 -0.62
C GLU A 134 14.14 -19.90 -0.14
N GLY A 135 13.18 -20.20 -1.02
CA GLY A 135 11.76 -20.14 -0.73
C GLY A 135 10.96 -19.37 -1.77
N ASN A 136 9.66 -19.27 -1.54
CA ASN A 136 8.73 -18.54 -2.39
C ASN A 136 7.97 -17.50 -1.54
N PRO A 137 8.04 -16.20 -1.86
CA PRO A 137 7.39 -15.14 -1.08
C PRO A 137 5.86 -15.28 -1.05
N TRP A 138 5.23 -15.89 -2.05
CA TRP A 138 3.80 -16.17 -2.04
C TRP A 138 3.45 -17.34 -1.13
N ALA A 139 4.24 -18.41 -1.16
CA ALA A 139 4.07 -19.54 -0.24
C ALA A 139 4.25 -19.08 1.22
N GLU A 140 5.25 -18.25 1.49
CA GLU A 140 5.45 -17.64 2.80
C GLU A 140 4.30 -16.69 3.18
N THR A 141 3.78 -15.91 2.22
CA THR A 141 2.59 -15.07 2.45
C THR A 141 1.38 -15.94 2.83
N ARG A 142 1.17 -17.07 2.15
CA ARG A 142 0.10 -18.04 2.46
C ARG A 142 0.27 -18.61 3.87
N ALA A 143 1.48 -18.99 4.24
CA ALA A 143 1.79 -19.54 5.56
C ALA A 143 1.55 -18.51 6.68
N ARG A 144 1.92 -17.24 6.47
CA ARG A 144 1.71 -16.16 7.46
C ARG A 144 0.28 -15.65 7.51
N LYS A 145 -0.52 -15.85 6.44
CA LYS A 145 -1.89 -15.31 6.30
C LYS A 145 -2.87 -16.35 5.75
N PRO A 146 -3.02 -17.52 6.39
CA PRO A 146 -3.76 -18.64 5.82
C PRO A 146 -5.22 -18.29 5.53
N GLU A 147 -5.91 -17.58 6.43
CA GLU A 147 -7.31 -17.17 6.26
C GLU A 147 -7.52 -16.19 5.09
N LYS A 148 -6.58 -15.28 4.84
CA LYS A 148 -6.70 -14.28 3.77
C LYS A 148 -6.32 -14.83 2.41
N ALA A 149 -5.46 -15.85 2.37
CA ALA A 149 -4.94 -16.47 1.15
C ALA A 149 -5.83 -17.58 0.57
N ARG A 150 -7.00 -17.86 1.18
CA ARG A 150 -7.96 -18.86 0.68
C ARG A 150 -8.73 -18.38 -0.55
N ASP A 151 -9.54 -19.27 -1.10
CA ASP A 151 -10.56 -18.97 -2.13
C ASP A 151 -9.99 -18.29 -3.39
N GLY A 152 -8.78 -18.67 -3.81
CA GLY A 152 -8.12 -18.11 -4.99
C GLY A 152 -7.57 -16.69 -4.80
N ARG A 153 -7.63 -16.13 -3.58
CA ARG A 153 -7.22 -14.74 -3.31
C ARG A 153 -5.72 -14.53 -3.47
N LEU A 154 -4.89 -15.54 -3.18
CA LEU A 154 -3.44 -15.43 -3.35
C LEU A 154 -3.07 -15.35 -4.83
N GLU A 155 -3.68 -16.20 -5.66
CA GLU A 155 -3.49 -16.25 -7.10
C GLU A 155 -3.99 -14.96 -7.74
N LYS A 156 -5.15 -14.46 -7.29
CA LYS A 156 -5.67 -13.15 -7.71
C LYS A 156 -4.75 -12.01 -7.28
N ALA A 157 -4.19 -12.03 -6.08
CA ALA A 157 -3.21 -11.05 -5.63
C ALA A 157 -1.94 -11.05 -6.50
N ALA A 158 -1.42 -12.24 -6.83
CA ALA A 158 -0.27 -12.39 -7.71
C ALA A 158 -0.56 -11.85 -9.12
N ALA A 159 -1.73 -12.14 -9.68
CA ALA A 159 -2.17 -11.61 -10.98
C ALA A 159 -2.31 -10.08 -10.97
N GLN A 160 -2.90 -9.50 -9.93
CA GLN A 160 -3.04 -8.05 -9.78
C GLN A 160 -1.68 -7.37 -9.59
N TYR A 161 -0.78 -7.96 -8.81
CA TYR A 161 0.59 -7.47 -8.67
C TYR A 161 1.36 -7.51 -10.00
N ALA A 162 1.24 -8.61 -10.75
CA ALA A 162 1.86 -8.74 -12.06
C ALA A 162 1.33 -7.69 -13.05
N ARG A 163 0.03 -7.38 -13.02
CA ARG A 163 -0.57 -6.29 -13.79
C ARG A 163 -0.06 -4.92 -13.36
N LEU A 164 -0.02 -4.64 -12.06
CA LEU A 164 0.49 -3.38 -11.53
C LEU A 164 1.97 -3.16 -11.91
N ARG A 165 2.78 -4.22 -11.91
CA ARG A 165 4.20 -4.19 -12.32
C ARG A 165 4.39 -3.82 -13.80
N GLN A 166 3.39 -4.01 -14.67
CA GLN A 166 3.48 -3.58 -16.07
C GLN A 166 3.42 -2.05 -16.22
N PHE A 167 2.99 -1.33 -15.18
CA PHE A 167 2.97 0.13 -15.19
C PHE A 167 4.41 0.68 -15.13
N PRO A 168 4.78 1.64 -15.99
CA PRO A 168 6.10 2.25 -15.97
C PRO A 168 6.30 3.05 -14.69
N THR A 169 7.39 2.77 -13.97
CA THR A 169 7.73 3.37 -12.68
C THR A 169 9.21 3.73 -12.64
N PRO A 170 9.65 4.71 -11.83
CA PRO A 170 11.05 5.08 -11.70
C PRO A 170 11.95 3.89 -11.37
N THR A 171 11.48 3.01 -10.49
CA THR A 171 12.09 1.71 -10.20
C THR A 171 11.04 0.63 -10.44
N PRO A 172 11.21 -0.28 -11.42
CA PRO A 172 10.25 -1.34 -11.67
C PRO A 172 10.00 -2.18 -10.42
N LEU A 173 8.72 -2.46 -10.13
CA LEU A 173 8.37 -3.41 -9.07
C LEU A 173 9.08 -4.77 -9.30
N PRO A 174 9.59 -5.42 -8.23
CA PRO A 174 10.35 -6.65 -8.37
C PRO A 174 9.49 -7.75 -9.01
N ALA A 175 10.11 -8.54 -9.89
CA ALA A 175 9.49 -9.74 -10.42
C ALA A 175 9.47 -10.81 -9.33
N LEU A 176 8.27 -11.22 -8.91
CA LEU A 176 8.09 -12.30 -7.95
C LEU A 176 7.95 -13.63 -8.70
N PRO A 177 8.42 -14.77 -8.14
CA PRO A 177 8.12 -16.08 -8.70
C PRO A 177 6.60 -16.33 -8.71
N GLN A 178 6.15 -17.32 -9.46
CA GLN A 178 4.74 -17.72 -9.45
C GLN A 178 4.33 -18.29 -8.08
N PRO A 179 3.09 -18.06 -7.61
CA PRO A 179 2.61 -18.53 -6.31
C PRO A 179 2.47 -20.05 -6.20
#